data_AF-A0A8G1QRD9-F1
#
_entry.id   AF-A0A8G1QRD9-F1
#
_cell.length_a   1.000
_cell.length_b   1.000
_cell.length_c   1.000
_cell.angle_alpha   90.00
_cell.angle_beta   90.00
_cell.angle_gamma   90.00
#
_symmetry.space_group_name_H-M   'P 1'
#
loop_
_entity.id
_entity.type
_entity.pdbx_description
1 polymer ?
#
loop_
_entity_poly.entity_id
_entity_poly.type
_entity_poly.pdbx_seq_one_letter_code
_entity_poly.pdbx_strand_id
1 'polypeptide(L)'
;MPATPLTRMSTATRDHAQDKADPILHQACRFDETSPHSEWTQTQLLPLLRSHLPHSLPLLRRIQHEIAHPSPTAVILTTFSGPASSSASLPVSPSASGESIPELVSNPGLVSVPGPRVPDTATPLAPDTAVPAAPSDPESFLPWLIAYVDLNAGRENQVMVYSSLERTASIPCTSTSTSPEASSPKDTSSSDRDDSNTIPITTLPPQHHPLLRTQFLSLLHHIKQHLLPPYLTTLSQSPSTQTQPQDHQLPPPPPTAFLFGNLHTGLFSTLLNTNTSYSLAQATSPADFIPGIKVHRFSQPAYVKYLLPKEVICHQPQDKERRNLPPGFHFSDGCIPRKNLGLVRSRTVIPRSEGTLAKLRSCAVYRDGDVTQTPVAWAFLGTDGTLATLHVEEEVRGLGLAGAVGREVMRRGIEEDEGLKDGWMHSNAAEDNLASRRVMEKLGGRVGWTVCCSYLAREQRSDLSDKAMITGKHFSKRKRPRVDDSGYVATGKRIACPNGASARGLTSLLPVSPKEFT
;
A
#
# COMPACT_ATOMS: atom_id res chain seq x y z
N MET A 1 40.56 -72.93 13.74
CA MET A 1 40.86 -72.42 12.38
C MET A 1 40.18 -73.33 11.37
N PRO A 2 39.57 -72.83 10.28
CA PRO A 2 39.38 -71.43 9.88
C PRO A 2 37.90 -70.99 10.06
N ALA A 3 37.51 -69.78 10.47
CA ALA A 3 37.88 -68.40 10.12
C ALA A 3 37.31 -67.91 8.78
N THR A 4 36.18 -67.18 8.80
CA THR A 4 35.80 -66.06 7.89
C THR A 4 34.46 -65.43 8.33
N PRO A 5 34.15 -64.15 7.99
CA PRO A 5 34.25 -63.06 8.96
C PRO A 5 32.94 -62.30 9.24
N LEU A 6 32.89 -61.71 10.45
CA LEU A 6 31.92 -60.68 10.85
C LEU A 6 32.06 -59.42 9.98
N THR A 7 31.05 -59.14 9.19
CA THR A 7 30.92 -57.88 8.46
C THR A 7 30.62 -56.74 9.44
N ARG A 8 31.60 -55.85 9.55
CA ARG A 8 31.55 -54.55 10.22
C ARG A 8 30.41 -53.71 9.62
N MET A 9 29.30 -53.54 10.34
CA MET A 9 28.31 -52.51 10.00
C MET A 9 28.92 -51.16 10.35
N SER A 10 29.14 -50.37 9.29
CA SER A 10 29.68 -49.04 9.33
C SER A 10 28.80 -48.12 10.17
N THR A 11 29.45 -47.33 11.01
CA THR A 11 28.91 -46.19 11.74
C THR A 11 28.15 -45.28 10.77
N ALA A 12 26.82 -45.26 10.90
CA ALA A 12 26.00 -44.22 10.30
C ALA A 12 26.26 -42.92 11.07
N THR A 13 27.16 -42.13 10.51
CA THR A 13 27.41 -40.74 10.85
C THR A 13 26.08 -40.00 10.90
N ARG A 14 25.79 -39.42 12.06
CA ARG A 14 24.69 -38.49 12.27
C ARG A 14 24.92 -37.30 11.35
N ASP A 15 24.14 -37.19 10.27
CA ASP A 15 24.19 -36.07 9.35
C ASP A 15 23.89 -34.76 10.10
N HIS A 16 24.97 -34.08 10.49
CA HIS A 16 24.98 -32.68 10.91
C HIS A 16 24.84 -31.75 9.69
N ALA A 17 23.94 -32.07 8.76
CA ALA A 17 23.67 -31.28 7.56
C ALA A 17 22.39 -30.44 7.70
N GLN A 18 22.09 -29.99 8.92
CA GLN A 18 20.91 -29.18 9.21
C GLN A 18 21.26 -27.99 10.11
N ASP A 19 22.14 -27.10 9.64
CA ASP A 19 22.12 -25.67 9.98
C ASP A 19 23.12 -24.81 9.15
N LYS A 20 23.07 -24.93 7.81
CA LYS A 20 23.65 -23.89 6.93
C LYS A 20 22.54 -23.24 6.14
N ALA A 21 21.72 -22.45 6.83
CA ALA A 21 20.93 -21.44 6.12
C ALA A 21 21.92 -20.52 5.38
N ASP A 22 21.63 -20.28 4.11
CA ASP A 22 22.41 -19.40 3.24
C ASP A 22 22.62 -18.05 3.95
N PRO A 23 23.87 -17.58 4.18
CA PRO A 23 24.13 -16.31 4.84
C PRO A 23 23.40 -15.14 4.17
N ILE A 24 23.13 -15.25 2.86
CA ILE A 24 22.34 -14.29 2.09
C ILE A 24 20.88 -14.26 2.57
N LEU A 25 20.27 -15.43 2.78
CA LEU A 25 18.91 -15.54 3.30
C LEU A 25 18.83 -15.07 4.75
N HIS A 26 19.84 -15.36 5.58
CA HIS A 26 19.88 -14.90 6.96
C HIS A 26 19.95 -13.37 7.08
N GLN A 27 20.75 -12.72 6.25
CA GLN A 27 20.83 -11.26 6.21
C GLN A 27 19.52 -10.64 5.71
N ALA A 28 18.90 -11.24 4.68
CA ALA A 28 17.63 -10.77 4.11
C ALA A 28 16.43 -10.90 5.07
N CYS A 29 16.54 -11.69 6.15
CA CYS A 29 15.49 -11.83 7.16
C CYS A 29 15.57 -10.80 8.30
N ARG A 30 16.66 -10.05 8.41
CA ARG A 30 16.84 -9.07 9.48
C ARG A 30 16.26 -7.73 9.06
N PHE A 31 15.43 -7.15 9.93
CA PHE A 31 14.93 -5.80 9.79
C PHE A 31 15.57 -4.91 10.83
N ASP A 32 16.18 -3.83 10.35
CA ASP A 32 16.62 -2.72 11.18
C ASP A 32 15.50 -1.68 11.26
N GLU A 33 15.28 -1.16 12.46
CA GLU A 33 14.27 -0.15 12.73
C GLU A 33 14.93 1.23 12.79
N THR A 34 14.30 2.22 12.16
CA THR A 34 14.69 3.62 12.28
C THR A 34 13.47 4.52 12.41
N SER A 35 13.67 5.69 13.04
CA SER A 35 12.65 6.73 13.09
C SER A 35 12.53 7.44 11.74
N PRO A 36 11.31 7.80 11.30
CA PRO A 36 11.09 8.72 10.18
C PRO A 36 11.85 10.06 10.30
N HIS A 37 12.16 10.47 11.53
CA HIS A 37 12.81 11.74 11.85
C HIS A 37 14.33 11.62 12.03
N SER A 38 14.89 10.41 11.96
CA SER A 38 16.33 10.21 12.18
C SER A 38 17.17 10.91 11.11
N GLU A 39 18.39 11.32 11.48
CA GLU A 39 19.35 11.89 10.54
C GLU A 39 19.62 10.94 9.36
N TRP A 40 19.71 9.63 9.64
CA TRP A 40 19.89 8.62 8.61
C TRP A 40 18.72 8.56 7.63
N THR A 41 17.48 8.65 8.11
CA THR A 41 16.31 8.69 7.23
C THR A 41 16.39 9.90 6.29
N GLN A 42 16.72 11.07 6.83
CA GLN A 42 16.76 12.31 6.06
C GLN A 42 17.92 12.37 5.06
N THR A 43 19.10 11.89 5.45
CA THR A 43 20.35 12.03 4.68
C THR A 43 20.67 10.84 3.78
N GLN A 44 20.10 9.65 4.04
CA GLN A 44 20.39 8.42 3.29
C GLN A 44 19.14 7.79 2.70
N LEU A 45 18.12 7.49 3.51
CA LEU A 45 16.93 6.79 3.01
C LEU A 45 16.09 7.61 2.03
N LEU A 46 15.82 8.88 2.34
CA LEU A 46 15.06 9.73 1.42
C LEU A 46 15.80 9.89 0.08
N PRO A 47 17.10 10.22 0.01
CA PRO A 47 17.86 10.20 -1.24
C PRO A 47 17.84 8.85 -1.99
N LEU A 48 17.94 7.72 -1.27
CA LEU A 48 17.84 6.39 -1.88
C LEU A 48 16.46 6.15 -2.50
N LEU A 49 15.38 6.51 -1.81
CA LEU A 49 14.04 6.42 -2.36
C LEU A 49 13.87 7.36 -3.56
N ARG A 50 14.43 8.57 -3.52
CA ARG A 50 14.41 9.50 -4.67
C ARG A 50 15.09 8.93 -5.91
N SER A 51 16.23 8.26 -5.77
CA SER A 51 16.91 7.63 -6.92
C SER A 51 16.13 6.45 -7.52
N HIS A 52 15.11 5.95 -6.81
CA HIS A 52 14.20 4.90 -7.25
C HIS A 52 12.88 5.41 -7.85
N LEU A 53 12.71 6.73 -7.96
CA LEU A 53 11.52 7.30 -8.60
C LEU A 53 11.41 6.88 -10.07
N PRO A 54 10.18 6.71 -10.59
CA PRO A 54 8.90 6.96 -9.92
C PRO A 54 8.39 5.79 -9.04
N HIS A 55 9.08 4.65 -9.00
CA HIS A 55 8.59 3.41 -8.39
C HIS A 55 8.40 3.50 -6.87
N SER A 56 9.34 4.14 -6.19
CA SER A 56 9.34 4.37 -4.74
C SER A 56 8.36 5.46 -4.27
N LEU A 57 7.71 6.17 -5.19
CA LEU A 57 6.98 7.41 -4.91
C LEU A 57 5.96 7.29 -3.77
N PRO A 58 5.10 6.24 -3.69
CA PRO A 58 4.14 6.14 -2.58
C PRO A 58 4.81 6.04 -1.20
N LEU A 59 5.92 5.30 -1.09
CA LEU A 59 6.65 5.17 0.16
C LEU A 59 7.41 6.45 0.51
N LEU A 60 8.07 7.07 -0.48
CA LEU A 60 8.75 8.35 -0.31
C LEU A 60 7.79 9.40 0.26
N ARG A 61 6.63 9.56 -0.38
CA ARG A 61 5.59 10.52 0.03
C ARG A 61 5.00 10.18 1.40
N ARG A 62 4.83 8.90 1.71
CA ARG A 62 4.37 8.46 3.04
C ARG A 62 5.32 8.89 4.14
N ILE A 63 6.63 8.72 3.95
CA ILE A 63 7.64 9.14 4.92
C ILE A 63 7.71 10.67 5.02
N GLN A 64 7.62 11.40 3.91
CA GLN A 64 7.56 12.86 3.93
C GLN A 64 6.34 13.40 4.66
N HIS A 65 5.16 12.81 4.42
CA HIS A 65 3.95 13.15 5.15
C HIS A 65 4.12 12.89 6.64
N GLU A 66 4.74 11.78 7.03
CA GLU A 66 5.04 11.48 8.43
C GLU A 66 5.93 12.55 9.07
N ILE A 67 6.98 12.99 8.37
CA ILE A 67 7.85 14.08 8.86
C ILE A 67 7.07 15.38 9.05
N ALA A 68 6.13 15.69 8.16
CA ALA A 68 5.28 16.89 8.27
C ALA A 68 4.18 16.75 9.34
N HIS A 69 3.69 15.53 9.57
CA HIS A 69 2.58 15.23 10.47
C HIS A 69 2.89 14.02 11.35
N PRO A 70 3.74 14.17 12.37
CA PRO A 70 4.30 13.05 13.12
C PRO A 70 3.25 12.21 13.84
N SER A 71 3.48 10.91 13.83
CA SER A 71 2.84 9.86 14.60
C SER A 71 3.88 9.26 15.57
N PRO A 72 3.57 9.17 16.87
CA PRO A 72 4.53 8.66 17.86
C PRO A 72 4.83 7.16 17.72
N THR A 73 4.05 6.44 16.91
CA THR A 73 4.13 4.99 16.72
C THR A 73 4.68 4.59 15.36
N ALA A 74 5.00 5.56 14.49
CA ALA A 74 5.51 5.30 13.16
C ALA A 74 6.98 4.88 13.19
N VAL A 75 7.28 3.79 12.50
CA VAL A 75 8.64 3.26 12.32
C VAL A 75 8.92 2.94 10.86
N ILE A 76 10.18 2.98 10.47
CA ILE A 76 10.65 2.50 9.17
C ILE A 76 11.49 1.25 9.41
N LEU A 77 11.18 0.19 8.66
CA LEU A 77 11.87 -1.09 8.71
C LEU A 77 12.63 -1.31 7.40
N THR A 78 13.92 -1.66 7.48
CA THR A 78 14.78 -1.90 6.31
C THR A 78 15.47 -3.26 6.38
N THR A 79 15.63 -3.97 5.24
CA THR A 79 16.40 -5.23 5.19
C THR A 79 17.92 -5.02 5.12
N PHE A 80 18.38 -3.81 5.38
CA PHE A 80 19.78 -3.41 5.42
C PHE A 80 19.97 -2.42 6.57
N SER A 81 21.15 -2.43 7.16
CA SER A 81 21.43 -1.63 8.35
C SER A 81 21.79 -0.18 7.99
N GLY A 82 21.29 0.76 8.80
CA GLY A 82 21.87 2.10 8.87
C GLY A 82 23.24 2.09 9.55
N PRO A 83 24.01 3.19 9.48
CA PRO A 83 25.21 3.32 10.30
C PRO A 83 24.80 3.08 11.75
N ALA A 84 25.50 2.16 12.42
CA ALA A 84 25.19 1.80 13.80
C ALA A 84 25.06 3.08 14.62
N SER A 85 23.86 3.34 15.15
CA SER A 85 23.67 4.41 16.11
C SER A 85 24.63 4.12 17.25
N SER A 86 25.69 4.92 17.39
CA SER A 86 26.69 4.71 18.43
C SER A 86 25.94 4.70 19.75
N SER A 87 25.89 3.53 20.39
CA SER A 87 25.30 3.33 21.71
C SER A 87 25.67 4.51 22.60
N ALA A 88 24.63 5.12 23.19
CA ALA A 88 24.75 6.18 24.18
C ALA A 88 25.93 5.94 25.11
N SER A 89 26.98 6.76 24.97
CA SER A 89 28.00 6.88 25.98
C SER A 89 27.34 7.48 27.23
N LEU A 90 27.36 6.69 28.30
CA LEU A 90 26.94 7.09 29.64
C LEU A 90 27.53 8.47 29.99
N PRO A 91 26.76 9.39 30.60
CA PRO A 91 27.32 10.65 31.04
C PRO A 91 28.29 10.42 32.20
N VAL A 92 29.57 10.60 31.91
CA VAL A 92 30.60 10.80 32.93
C VAL A 92 30.28 12.13 33.63
N SER A 93 30.01 12.07 34.93
CA SER A 93 29.85 13.25 35.77
C SER A 93 31.17 14.01 35.91
N PRO A 94 31.18 15.34 35.78
CA PRO A 94 32.20 16.17 36.40
C PRO A 94 31.64 16.85 37.66
N SER A 95 32.42 16.70 38.71
CA SER A 95 32.26 17.29 40.04
C SER A 95 32.24 18.82 40.04
N ALA A 96 31.70 19.34 41.14
CA ALA A 96 31.41 20.72 41.47
C ALA A 96 32.55 21.74 41.34
N SER A 97 32.19 22.92 40.82
CA SER A 97 32.58 24.28 41.23
C SER A 97 31.78 25.20 40.30
N GLY A 98 31.13 26.31 40.64
CA GLY A 98 31.06 27.20 41.80
C GLY A 98 30.71 28.56 41.19
N GLU A 99 29.67 29.25 41.72
CA GLU A 99 29.26 30.65 41.41
C GLU A 99 28.63 30.88 40.02
N SER A 100 27.60 31.71 39.79
CA SER A 100 26.81 32.68 40.56
C SER A 100 25.53 33.03 39.77
N ILE A 101 24.46 33.48 40.46
CA ILE A 101 23.19 34.01 39.92
C ILE A 101 23.29 35.55 39.82
N PRO A 102 22.62 36.23 38.85
CA PRO A 102 21.45 37.06 39.19
C PRO A 102 20.31 36.93 38.15
N GLU A 103 19.08 36.60 38.54
CA GLU A 103 17.99 37.47 39.04
C GLU A 103 17.16 38.19 37.95
N LEU A 104 15.91 37.72 37.87
CA LEU A 104 14.63 38.27 37.38
C LEU A 104 14.55 39.71 36.81
N VAL A 105 13.88 39.85 35.65
CA VAL A 105 12.85 40.88 35.42
C VAL A 105 11.69 40.32 34.60
N SER A 106 10.46 40.49 35.09
CA SER A 106 9.20 40.19 34.42
C SER A 106 8.62 41.47 33.78
N ASN A 107 8.08 41.38 32.55
CA ASN A 107 6.69 41.79 32.21
C ASN A 107 6.34 41.68 30.71
N PRO A 108 5.04 41.64 30.36
CA PRO A 108 4.49 41.03 29.14
C PRO A 108 4.16 42.04 28.02
N GLY A 109 4.09 41.57 26.78
CA GLY A 109 3.60 42.36 25.64
C GLY A 109 3.46 41.56 24.36
N LEU A 110 2.26 41.61 23.77
CA LEU A 110 1.89 41.11 22.43
C LEU A 110 2.91 41.48 21.35
N VAL A 111 3.42 40.51 20.58
CA VAL A 111 3.94 40.74 19.21
C VAL A 111 3.73 39.51 18.32
N SER A 112 3.17 39.75 17.14
CA SER A 112 2.92 38.80 16.05
C SER A 112 4.16 38.03 15.59
N VAL A 113 3.99 36.75 15.28
CA VAL A 113 5.03 35.85 14.73
C VAL A 113 5.32 36.20 13.27
N PRO A 114 6.55 36.59 12.88
CA PRO A 114 6.99 36.61 11.49
C PRO A 114 7.49 35.22 11.09
N GLY A 115 7.18 34.79 9.87
CA GLY A 115 7.66 33.52 9.30
C GLY A 115 9.20 33.46 9.18
N PRO A 116 9.77 32.26 8.99
CA PRO A 116 11.22 32.07 8.97
C PRO A 116 11.83 32.78 7.75
N ARG A 117 12.69 33.77 8.01
CA ARG A 117 13.58 34.36 6.99
C ARG A 117 14.76 33.43 6.77
N VAL A 118 14.96 33.02 5.52
CA VAL A 118 16.19 32.40 5.02
C VAL A 118 17.27 33.49 4.90
N PRO A 119 18.52 33.27 5.34
CA PRO A 119 19.60 34.20 5.03
C PRO A 119 20.05 34.02 3.57
N ASP A 120 19.81 35.04 2.75
CA ASP A 120 20.54 35.24 1.49
C ASP A 120 21.91 35.83 1.83
N THR A 121 23.00 35.12 1.57
CA THR A 121 24.25 35.75 1.12
C THR A 121 25.06 34.78 0.26
N ALA A 122 25.17 35.14 -1.01
CA ALA A 122 26.05 34.53 -1.98
C ALA A 122 27.53 34.77 -1.62
N THR A 123 28.35 33.73 -1.65
CA THR A 123 29.79 33.82 -1.97
C THR A 123 30.21 32.51 -2.63
N PRO A 124 30.85 32.53 -3.82
CA PRO A 124 31.16 31.33 -4.58
C PRO A 124 32.43 30.67 -4.04
N LEU A 125 32.33 29.43 -3.58
CA LEU A 125 33.47 28.57 -3.23
C LEU A 125 33.68 27.51 -4.34
N ALA A 126 34.96 27.23 -4.57
CA ALA A 126 35.57 26.59 -5.73
C ALA A 126 35.01 25.20 -6.14
N PRO A 127 35.16 24.81 -7.41
CA PRO A 127 34.77 23.50 -7.90
C PRO A 127 35.87 22.51 -7.54
N ASP A 128 35.80 21.90 -6.36
CA ASP A 128 36.41 20.61 -6.04
C ASP A 128 36.03 20.24 -4.60
N THR A 129 34.79 19.79 -4.43
CA THR A 129 34.44 18.93 -3.30
C THR A 129 33.70 17.76 -3.91
N ALA A 130 34.44 16.68 -4.11
CA ALA A 130 33.91 15.41 -4.58
C ALA A 130 32.71 15.03 -3.70
N VAL A 131 31.53 15.06 -4.32
CA VAL A 131 30.39 14.26 -3.87
C VAL A 131 30.93 12.86 -3.63
N PRO A 132 30.72 12.21 -2.46
CA PRO A 132 31.09 10.82 -2.33
C PRO A 132 30.37 10.07 -3.44
N ALA A 133 31.15 9.53 -4.36
CA ALA A 133 30.66 8.77 -5.48
C ALA A 133 29.66 7.74 -4.94
N ALA A 134 28.47 7.72 -5.55
CA ALA A 134 27.57 6.59 -5.40
C ALA A 134 28.41 5.31 -5.55
N PRO A 135 28.26 4.32 -4.67
CA PRO A 135 29.11 3.13 -4.69
C PRO A 135 29.13 2.56 -6.12
N SER A 136 30.32 2.59 -6.70
CA SER A 136 30.62 2.30 -8.10
C SER A 136 30.60 0.79 -8.39
N ASP A 137 29.61 0.09 -7.83
CA ASP A 137 29.42 -1.33 -8.07
C ASP A 137 27.93 -1.64 -8.30
N PRO A 138 27.48 -1.69 -9.57
CA PRO A 138 26.09 -1.94 -9.93
C PRO A 138 25.59 -3.36 -9.61
N GLU A 139 26.40 -4.24 -8.99
CA GLU A 139 26.00 -5.57 -8.50
C GLU A 139 26.12 -5.77 -6.97
N SER A 140 26.46 -4.76 -6.18
CA SER A 140 26.84 -4.97 -4.76
C SER A 140 25.71 -4.95 -3.71
N PHE A 141 24.45 -4.67 -4.09
CA PHE A 141 23.32 -4.75 -3.15
C PHE A 141 22.35 -5.84 -3.56
N LEU A 142 22.28 -6.89 -2.73
CA LEU A 142 21.15 -7.81 -2.70
C LEU A 142 19.83 -7.02 -2.76
N PRO A 143 18.79 -7.53 -3.46
CA PRO A 143 17.47 -6.92 -3.43
C PRO A 143 17.03 -6.59 -2.01
N TRP A 144 16.46 -5.41 -1.81
CA TRP A 144 16.12 -4.90 -0.49
C TRP A 144 14.64 -4.51 -0.41
N LEU A 145 14.15 -4.41 0.82
CA LEU A 145 12.80 -4.01 1.16
C LEU A 145 12.85 -2.87 2.20
N ILE A 146 12.03 -1.84 2.00
CA ILE A 146 11.78 -0.79 2.97
C ILE A 146 10.28 -0.77 3.25
N ALA A 147 9.89 -0.70 4.52
CA ALA A 147 8.51 -0.59 4.94
C ALA A 147 8.33 0.56 5.92
N TYR A 148 7.35 1.41 5.67
CA TYR A 148 6.78 2.29 6.69
C TYR A 148 5.68 1.53 7.42
N VAL A 149 5.67 1.57 8.76
CA VAL A 149 4.66 0.93 9.60
C VAL A 149 4.14 1.89 10.67
N ASP A 150 2.82 2.05 10.73
CA ASP A 150 2.10 2.70 11.83
C ASP A 150 0.76 1.99 12.06
N LEU A 151 0.72 1.10 13.06
CA LEU A 151 -0.48 0.32 13.36
C LEU A 151 -1.62 1.19 13.93
N ASN A 152 -1.29 2.35 14.52
CA ASN A 152 -2.25 3.27 15.11
C ASN A 152 -2.96 4.14 14.07
N ALA A 153 -2.59 4.05 12.79
CA ALA A 153 -3.33 4.65 11.68
C ALA A 153 -4.77 4.06 11.53
N GLY A 154 -5.10 3.00 12.27
CA GLY A 154 -6.47 2.50 12.42
C GLY A 154 -7.00 1.87 11.13
N ARG A 155 -8.07 2.45 10.57
CA ARG A 155 -8.71 1.97 9.32
C ARG A 155 -8.02 2.49 8.06
N GLU A 156 -7.00 3.32 8.21
CA GLU A 156 -6.22 3.89 7.10
C GLU A 156 -4.96 3.06 6.83
N ASN A 157 -4.16 3.42 5.82
CA ASN A 157 -2.98 2.65 5.43
C ASN A 157 -1.96 2.55 6.58
N GLN A 158 -1.89 1.36 7.20
CA GLN A 158 -1.00 1.08 8.33
C GLN A 158 0.41 0.71 7.85
N VAL A 159 0.51 0.04 6.70
CA VAL A 159 1.79 -0.40 6.15
C VAL A 159 1.92 0.04 4.70
N MET A 160 3.08 0.60 4.35
CA MET A 160 3.49 0.90 2.99
C MET A 160 4.84 0.23 2.74
N VAL A 161 4.96 -0.54 1.66
CA VAL A 161 6.17 -1.32 1.37
C VAL A 161 6.66 -0.99 -0.03
N TYR A 162 7.98 -0.91 -0.17
CA TYR A 162 8.67 -0.80 -1.44
C TYR A 162 9.83 -1.79 -1.50
N SER A 163 9.91 -2.55 -2.59
CA SER A 163 11.09 -3.35 -2.93
C SER A 163 11.90 -2.69 -4.05
N SER A 164 13.22 -2.76 -3.97
CA SER A 164 14.10 -2.32 -5.07
C SER A 164 13.87 -3.05 -6.39
N LEU A 165 13.24 -4.24 -6.35
CA LEU A 165 12.87 -5.00 -7.54
C LEU A 165 11.61 -4.49 -8.23
N GLU A 166 10.82 -3.60 -7.63
CA GLU A 166 9.64 -3.05 -8.29
C GLU A 166 9.97 -2.26 -9.57
N ARG A 167 11.22 -1.77 -9.71
CA ARG A 167 11.69 -1.13 -10.95
C ARG A 167 11.94 -2.11 -12.10
N THR A 168 12.06 -3.41 -11.81
CA THR A 168 12.25 -4.47 -12.81
C THR A 168 10.92 -5.13 -13.17
N ALA A 169 9.82 -4.62 -12.62
CA ALA A 169 8.49 -5.10 -12.88
C ALA A 169 8.14 -4.98 -14.37
N SER A 170 7.47 -6.00 -14.88
CA SER A 170 7.01 -6.03 -16.27
C SER A 170 5.48 -6.10 -16.28
N ILE A 171 4.87 -5.25 -17.09
CA ILE A 171 3.50 -5.44 -17.55
C ILE A 171 3.60 -6.35 -18.78
N PRO A 172 3.00 -7.55 -18.78
CA PRO A 172 2.96 -8.39 -19.98
C PRO A 172 2.35 -7.58 -21.14
N CYS A 173 3.15 -7.27 -22.17
CA CYS A 173 2.65 -6.47 -23.29
C CYS A 173 1.49 -7.19 -24.00
N THR A 174 0.30 -6.61 -23.98
CA THR A 174 -0.67 -6.81 -25.06
C THR A 174 -0.20 -5.97 -26.24
N SER A 175 0.31 -6.64 -27.27
CA SER A 175 0.79 -6.02 -28.50
C SER A 175 -0.29 -5.14 -29.16
N THR A 176 -0.24 -3.82 -28.97
CA THR A 176 -0.74 -2.89 -29.98
C THR A 176 0.35 -2.68 -31.00
N SER A 177 0.29 -3.45 -32.08
CA SER A 177 1.11 -3.25 -33.27
C SER A 177 0.77 -1.90 -33.89
N THR A 178 1.64 -0.91 -33.77
CA THR A 178 1.65 0.25 -34.66
C THR A 178 2.87 0.10 -35.58
N SER A 179 2.70 -0.62 -36.68
CA SER A 179 3.62 -0.57 -37.81
C SER A 179 3.19 0.59 -38.72
N PRO A 180 4.11 1.47 -39.17
CA PRO A 180 3.77 2.51 -40.13
C PRO A 180 4.07 2.01 -41.55
N GLU A 181 3.11 1.40 -42.23
CA GLU A 181 3.20 1.25 -43.69
C GLU A 181 1.87 1.58 -44.37
N ALA A 182 1.96 2.49 -45.32
CA ALA A 182 0.87 2.96 -46.15
C ALA A 182 0.54 1.93 -47.24
N SER A 183 -0.72 1.54 -47.36
CA SER A 183 -1.39 1.31 -48.65
C SER A 183 -2.89 1.10 -48.48
N SER A 184 -3.61 1.44 -49.54
CA SER A 184 -5.02 1.85 -49.67
C SER A 184 -6.08 0.72 -49.51
N PRO A 185 -7.40 1.03 -49.58
CA PRO A 185 -8.45 0.28 -48.90
C PRO A 185 -9.02 -0.88 -49.74
N LYS A 186 -9.34 -2.00 -49.08
CA LYS A 186 -10.35 -2.94 -49.54
C LYS A 186 -11.16 -3.48 -48.36
N ASP A 187 -12.46 -3.28 -48.47
CA ASP A 187 -13.48 -3.88 -47.63
C ASP A 187 -13.36 -5.41 -47.60
N THR A 188 -13.22 -5.96 -46.40
CA THR A 188 -13.76 -7.29 -46.11
C THR A 188 -14.02 -7.39 -44.61
N SER A 189 -15.26 -7.70 -44.27
CA SER A 189 -15.73 -8.05 -42.94
C SER A 189 -14.93 -9.20 -42.35
N SER A 190 -14.28 -8.99 -41.20
CA SER A 190 -13.84 -10.07 -40.33
C SER A 190 -14.05 -9.71 -38.87
N SER A 191 -14.56 -10.71 -38.17
CA SER A 191 -14.93 -10.85 -36.78
C SER A 191 -13.84 -10.51 -35.77
N ASP A 192 -14.31 -10.17 -34.57
CA ASP A 192 -13.62 -10.26 -33.28
C ASP A 192 -12.35 -9.42 -33.12
N ARG A 193 -12.55 -8.11 -32.95
CA ARG A 193 -11.61 -7.32 -32.14
C ARG A 193 -11.80 -7.74 -30.69
N ASP A 194 -10.86 -8.52 -30.18
CA ASP A 194 -10.76 -8.83 -28.76
C ASP A 194 -10.44 -7.53 -27.99
N ASP A 195 -11.51 -6.81 -27.64
CA ASP A 195 -11.56 -5.53 -26.91
C ASP A 195 -11.22 -5.75 -25.42
N SER A 196 -10.17 -6.53 -25.13
CA SER A 196 -9.73 -6.76 -23.75
C SER A 196 -9.01 -5.52 -23.25
N ASN A 197 -9.79 -4.54 -22.79
CA ASN A 197 -9.36 -3.31 -22.12
C ASN A 197 -8.79 -3.57 -20.70
N THR A 198 -8.43 -4.83 -20.45
CA THR A 198 -7.97 -5.45 -19.21
C THR A 198 -6.47 -5.18 -19.07
N ILE A 199 -6.05 -4.60 -17.94
CA ILE A 199 -4.65 -4.30 -17.71
C ILE A 199 -4.04 -5.52 -16.99
N PRO A 200 -3.07 -6.22 -17.61
CA PRO A 200 -2.55 -7.44 -17.01
C PRO A 200 -1.84 -7.13 -15.70
N ILE A 201 -1.96 -8.08 -14.75
CA ILE A 201 -1.34 -7.97 -13.44
C ILE A 201 0.18 -7.87 -13.60
N THR A 202 0.75 -6.83 -13.00
CA THR A 202 2.20 -6.61 -12.99
C THR A 202 2.88 -7.69 -12.15
N THR A 203 3.94 -8.28 -12.70
CA THR A 203 4.72 -9.35 -12.06
C THR A 203 6.16 -8.93 -11.85
N LEU A 204 6.82 -9.57 -10.88
CA LEU A 204 8.25 -9.46 -10.64
C LEU A 204 8.98 -10.69 -11.18
N PRO A 205 10.27 -10.58 -11.56
CA PRO A 205 11.00 -11.70 -12.12
C PRO A 205 11.03 -12.93 -11.18
N PRO A 206 10.62 -14.14 -11.66
CA PRO A 206 10.47 -15.34 -10.83
C PRO A 206 11.71 -15.75 -10.05
N GLN A 207 12.90 -15.48 -10.57
CA GLN A 207 14.17 -15.81 -9.92
C GLN A 207 14.35 -15.15 -8.55
N HIS A 208 13.66 -14.02 -8.30
CA HIS A 208 13.74 -13.31 -7.03
C HIS A 208 12.60 -13.64 -6.05
N HIS A 209 11.59 -14.43 -6.48
CA HIS A 209 10.43 -14.75 -5.64
C HIS A 209 10.78 -15.40 -4.31
N PRO A 210 11.75 -16.35 -4.22
CA PRO A 210 12.11 -16.96 -2.93
C PRO A 210 12.67 -15.93 -1.93
N LEU A 211 13.52 -15.01 -2.39
CA LEU A 211 14.10 -13.95 -1.57
C LEU A 211 13.03 -12.96 -1.12
N LEU A 212 12.23 -12.44 -2.06
CA LEU A 212 11.14 -11.50 -1.77
C LEU A 212 10.12 -12.08 -0.79
N ARG A 213 9.73 -13.34 -1.00
CA ARG A 213 8.85 -14.07 -0.08
C ARG A 213 9.46 -14.12 1.31
N THR A 214 10.74 -14.45 1.41
CA THR A 214 11.46 -14.53 2.68
C THR A 214 11.52 -13.18 3.40
N GLN A 215 11.86 -12.11 2.68
CA GLN A 215 11.86 -10.73 3.21
C GLN A 215 10.47 -10.31 3.68
N PHE A 216 9.44 -10.56 2.87
CA PHE A 216 8.08 -10.13 3.18
C PHE A 216 7.47 -10.93 4.35
N LEU A 217 7.74 -12.24 4.43
CA LEU A 217 7.35 -13.04 5.60
C LEU A 217 8.10 -12.62 6.87
N SER A 218 9.36 -12.22 6.74
CA SER A 218 10.16 -11.69 7.85
C SER A 218 9.64 -10.32 8.32
N LEU A 219 9.19 -9.46 7.39
CA LEU A 219 8.51 -8.20 7.72
C LEU A 219 7.23 -8.47 8.54
N LEU A 220 6.37 -9.36 8.05
CA LEU A 220 5.14 -9.74 8.76
C LEU A 220 5.43 -10.36 10.13
N HIS A 221 6.51 -11.14 10.23
CA HIS A 221 6.96 -11.69 11.50
C HIS A 221 7.42 -10.58 12.46
N HIS A 222 8.25 -9.65 11.99
CA HIS A 222 8.74 -8.51 12.78
C HIS A 222 7.58 -7.66 13.30
N ILE A 223 6.63 -7.27 12.43
CA ILE A 223 5.43 -6.52 12.84
C ILE A 223 4.67 -7.29 13.93
N LYS A 224 4.46 -8.61 13.75
CA LYS A 224 3.75 -9.45 14.74
C LYS A 224 4.49 -9.58 16.07
N GLN A 225 5.82 -9.66 16.07
CA GLN A 225 6.61 -9.87 17.29
C GLN A 225 6.86 -8.57 18.06
N HIS A 226 7.13 -7.47 17.36
CA HIS A 226 7.65 -6.25 17.99
C HIS A 226 6.63 -5.10 18.02
N LEU A 227 5.80 -4.96 16.98
CA LEU A 227 4.90 -3.80 16.85
C LEU A 227 3.46 -4.11 17.27
N LEU A 228 2.99 -5.35 17.06
CA LEU A 228 1.63 -5.76 17.41
C LEU A 228 1.37 -5.81 18.93
N PRO A 229 2.25 -6.36 19.80
CA PRO A 229 1.98 -6.40 21.24
C PRO A 229 1.75 -5.03 21.91
N PRO A 230 2.58 -3.99 21.68
CA PRO A 230 2.31 -2.68 22.25
C PRO A 230 1.01 -2.08 21.68
N TYR A 231 0.74 -2.25 20.37
CA TYR A 231 -0.52 -1.80 19.77
C TYR A 231 -1.76 -2.43 20.44
N LEU A 232 -1.78 -3.76 20.64
CA LEU A 232 -2.90 -4.43 21.31
C LEU A 232 -3.09 -3.96 22.77
N THR A 233 -1.98 -3.61 23.44
CA THR A 233 -2.02 -3.03 24.79
C THR A 233 -2.72 -1.67 24.77
N THR A 234 -2.41 -0.80 23.78
CA THR A 234 -3.09 0.50 23.63
C THR A 234 -4.58 0.36 23.35
N LEU A 235 -4.99 -0.64 22.54
CA LEU A 235 -6.41 -0.89 22.27
C LEU A 235 -7.18 -1.33 23.52
N SER A 236 -6.54 -2.13 24.37
CA SER A 236 -7.16 -2.63 25.61
C SER A 236 -7.36 -1.54 26.66
N GLN A 237 -6.56 -0.47 26.60
CA GLN A 237 -6.62 0.69 27.50
C GLN A 237 -7.60 1.77 27.01
N SER A 238 -8.03 1.72 25.76
CA SER A 238 -8.99 2.68 25.22
C SER A 238 -10.40 2.35 25.72
N PRO A 239 -11.15 3.31 26.29
CA PRO A 239 -12.52 3.07 26.72
C PRO A 239 -13.35 2.61 25.51
N SER A 240 -14.04 1.47 25.66
CA SER A 240 -14.90 0.88 24.63
C SER A 240 -15.91 1.93 24.16
N THR A 241 -15.59 2.61 23.07
CA THR A 241 -16.47 3.65 22.56
C THR A 241 -17.64 2.93 21.93
N GLN A 242 -18.82 3.27 22.47
CA GLN A 242 -20.14 2.77 22.13
C GLN A 242 -20.31 2.54 20.64
N THR A 243 -21.09 1.51 20.31
CA THR A 243 -21.68 1.18 19.03
C THR A 243 -21.57 2.33 18.04
N GLN A 244 -20.49 2.31 17.24
CA GLN A 244 -20.38 3.24 16.12
C GLN A 244 -21.67 3.07 15.30
N PRO A 245 -22.42 4.14 15.01
CA PRO A 245 -23.55 4.04 14.09
C PRO A 245 -23.08 3.30 12.83
N GLN A 246 -23.96 2.53 12.19
CA GLN A 246 -23.61 1.80 10.97
C GLN A 246 -22.98 2.76 9.96
N ASP A 247 -21.65 2.75 9.93
CA ASP A 247 -20.86 3.56 9.04
C ASP A 247 -20.80 2.81 7.71
N HIS A 248 -21.30 3.43 6.64
CA HIS A 248 -21.26 2.90 5.28
C HIS A 248 -19.83 2.60 4.79
N GLN A 249 -18.80 3.11 5.48
CA GLN A 249 -17.40 2.84 5.17
C GLN A 249 -17.00 1.39 5.48
N LEU A 250 -15.99 0.89 4.75
CA LEU A 250 -15.50 -0.49 4.87
C LEU A 250 -15.14 -0.87 6.32
N PRO A 251 -15.63 -2.00 6.86
CA PRO A 251 -15.43 -2.35 8.25
C PRO A 251 -13.93 -2.52 8.58
N PRO A 252 -13.51 -2.19 9.81
CA PRO A 252 -12.13 -2.41 10.24
C PRO A 252 -11.76 -3.90 10.15
N PRO A 253 -10.49 -4.23 9.87
CA PRO A 253 -10.02 -5.60 10.00
C PRO A 253 -9.98 -6.01 11.48
N PRO A 254 -9.81 -7.32 11.76
CA PRO A 254 -9.40 -7.76 13.10
C PRO A 254 -8.11 -7.03 13.53
N PRO A 255 -7.94 -6.68 14.82
CA PRO A 255 -6.76 -5.96 15.32
C PRO A 255 -5.41 -6.65 15.06
N THR A 256 -5.42 -7.92 14.67
CA THR A 256 -4.24 -8.73 14.36
C THR A 256 -3.91 -8.79 12.87
N ALA A 257 -4.69 -8.09 12.03
CA ALA A 257 -4.46 -7.96 10.59
C ALA A 257 -4.25 -6.50 10.22
N PHE A 258 -3.31 -6.25 9.30
CA PHE A 258 -2.84 -4.90 9.00
C PHE A 258 -3.14 -4.52 7.56
N LEU A 259 -3.56 -3.27 7.33
CA LEU A 259 -3.79 -2.73 6.01
C LEU A 259 -2.47 -2.35 5.33
N PHE A 260 -2.10 -3.10 4.30
CA PHE A 260 -1.08 -2.74 3.34
C PHE A 260 -1.72 -1.90 2.23
N GLY A 261 -1.32 -0.64 2.12
CA GLY A 261 -1.73 0.26 1.03
C GLY A 261 -0.74 0.21 -0.13
N ASN A 262 -1.21 0.41 -1.36
CA ASN A 262 -0.38 0.42 -2.59
C ASN A 262 0.57 -0.78 -2.74
N LEU A 263 0.20 -1.96 -2.25
CA LEU A 263 1.06 -3.13 -2.33
C LEU A 263 1.21 -3.55 -3.79
N HIS A 264 2.44 -3.54 -4.32
CA HIS A 264 2.72 -3.96 -5.68
C HIS A 264 2.21 -5.39 -5.93
N THR A 265 1.43 -5.63 -6.98
CA THR A 265 0.83 -6.95 -7.23
C THR A 265 1.87 -8.03 -7.45
N GLY A 266 3.03 -7.67 -8.00
CA GLY A 266 4.15 -8.60 -8.16
C GLY A 266 4.76 -9.03 -6.82
N LEU A 267 4.77 -8.16 -5.80
CA LEU A 267 5.19 -8.52 -4.44
C LEU A 267 4.10 -9.37 -3.76
N PHE A 268 2.83 -8.96 -3.88
CA PHE A 268 1.70 -9.75 -3.37
C PHE A 268 1.66 -11.16 -3.99
N SER A 269 1.98 -11.29 -5.28
CA SER A 269 1.99 -12.58 -5.98
C SER A 269 3.01 -13.57 -5.40
N THR A 270 4.04 -13.10 -4.69
CA THR A 270 4.97 -14.00 -3.98
C THR A 270 4.28 -14.76 -2.84
N LEU A 271 3.13 -14.30 -2.38
CA LEU A 271 2.30 -14.96 -1.37
C LEU A 271 1.35 -16.02 -1.95
N LEU A 272 1.18 -16.06 -3.26
CA LEU A 272 0.31 -17.03 -3.92
C LEU A 272 1.02 -18.38 -4.06
N ASN A 273 0.24 -19.45 -4.06
CA ASN A 273 0.73 -20.77 -4.44
C ASN A 273 1.00 -20.84 -5.94
N THR A 274 1.85 -21.78 -6.36
CA THR A 274 2.39 -21.87 -7.73
C THR A 274 1.34 -21.96 -8.83
N ASN A 275 0.14 -22.46 -8.52
CA ASN A 275 -0.95 -22.66 -9.48
C ASN A 275 -2.06 -21.61 -9.35
N THR A 276 -1.84 -20.55 -8.58
CA THR A 276 -2.84 -19.53 -8.30
C THR A 276 -2.38 -18.19 -8.87
N SER A 277 -3.20 -17.61 -9.75
CA SER A 277 -3.01 -16.24 -10.22
C SER A 277 -3.77 -15.24 -9.35
N TYR A 278 -3.35 -13.98 -9.38
CA TYR A 278 -3.98 -12.90 -8.62
C TYR A 278 -5.49 -12.79 -8.87
N SER A 279 -5.90 -12.88 -10.13
CA SER A 279 -7.31 -12.72 -10.53
C SER A 279 -8.20 -13.89 -10.13
N LEU A 280 -7.62 -15.06 -9.86
CA LEU A 280 -8.36 -16.27 -9.44
C LEU A 280 -8.29 -16.51 -7.93
N ALA A 281 -7.34 -15.91 -7.22
CA ALA A 281 -7.18 -16.08 -5.79
C ALA A 281 -8.42 -15.61 -5.02
N GLN A 282 -8.77 -16.30 -3.94
CA GLN A 282 -9.86 -15.94 -3.05
C GLN A 282 -9.35 -15.88 -1.60
N ALA A 283 -9.59 -14.78 -0.90
CA ALA A 283 -9.19 -14.64 0.50
C ALA A 283 -9.78 -15.73 1.41
N THR A 284 -10.92 -16.32 1.02
CA THR A 284 -11.59 -17.43 1.70
C THR A 284 -11.00 -18.81 1.41
N SER A 285 -10.06 -18.92 0.45
CA SER A 285 -9.39 -20.16 0.08
C SER A 285 -7.95 -20.17 0.61
N PRO A 286 -7.66 -20.84 1.74
CA PRO A 286 -6.30 -20.97 2.24
C PRO A 286 -5.36 -21.71 1.25
N ALA A 287 -5.92 -22.52 0.34
CA ALA A 287 -5.15 -23.24 -0.67
C ALA A 287 -4.57 -22.33 -1.75
N ASP A 288 -4.99 -21.07 -1.82
CA ASP A 288 -4.53 -20.10 -2.80
C ASP A 288 -3.23 -19.40 -2.36
N PHE A 289 -2.90 -19.47 -1.06
CA PHE A 289 -1.78 -18.75 -0.45
C PHE A 289 -0.77 -19.71 0.19
N ILE A 290 0.47 -19.24 0.30
CA ILE A 290 1.54 -19.97 0.97
C ILE A 290 1.25 -20.19 2.47
N PRO A 291 1.82 -21.22 3.12
CA PRO A 291 1.60 -21.44 4.55
C PRO A 291 2.09 -20.30 5.46
N GLY A 292 1.37 -20.11 6.56
CA GLY A 292 1.75 -19.17 7.63
C GLY A 292 1.34 -17.72 7.38
N ILE A 293 0.58 -17.43 6.34
CA ILE A 293 -0.07 -16.12 6.16
C ILE A 293 -1.59 -16.30 6.14
N LYS A 294 -2.30 -15.32 6.71
CA LYS A 294 -3.74 -15.17 6.55
C LYS A 294 -4.01 -13.90 5.79
N VAL A 295 -4.64 -14.06 4.62
CA VAL A 295 -5.16 -12.95 3.82
C VAL A 295 -6.62 -12.77 4.19
N HIS A 296 -6.95 -11.69 4.88
CA HIS A 296 -8.32 -11.42 5.29
C HIS A 296 -9.15 -10.89 4.12
N ARG A 297 -8.59 -9.95 3.37
CA ARG A 297 -9.18 -9.32 2.19
C ARG A 297 -8.06 -8.73 1.33
N PHE A 298 -8.30 -8.60 0.04
CA PHE A 298 -7.46 -7.83 -0.87
C PHE A 298 -8.30 -7.29 -2.04
N SER A 299 -7.81 -6.28 -2.73
CA SER A 299 -8.53 -5.63 -3.84
C SER A 299 -8.72 -6.57 -5.03
N GLN A 300 -9.95 -6.82 -5.45
CA GLN A 300 -10.26 -7.50 -6.71
C GLN A 300 -11.38 -6.73 -7.42
N PRO A 301 -11.16 -6.22 -8.65
CA PRO A 301 -9.90 -6.30 -9.41
C PRO A 301 -8.76 -5.45 -8.79
N ALA A 302 -7.54 -5.57 -9.33
CA ALA A 302 -6.41 -4.76 -8.89
C ALA A 302 -6.62 -3.28 -9.25
N TYR A 303 -5.86 -2.41 -8.59
CA TYR A 303 -5.79 -1.00 -8.97
C TYR A 303 -4.68 -0.82 -10.00
N VAL A 304 -4.97 -0.04 -11.03
CA VAL A 304 -4.03 0.45 -12.02
C VAL A 304 -3.41 1.74 -11.49
N LYS A 305 -2.08 1.79 -11.39
CA LYS A 305 -1.37 3.00 -11.02
C LYS A 305 -1.13 3.86 -12.26
N TYR A 306 -1.49 5.13 -12.15
CA TYR A 306 -1.20 6.17 -13.12
C TYR A 306 -0.09 7.08 -12.59
N LEU A 307 0.90 7.35 -13.43
CA LEU A 307 1.98 8.30 -13.19
C LEU A 307 1.75 9.57 -14.00
N LEU A 308 1.83 10.72 -13.35
CA LEU A 308 1.59 12.03 -13.95
C LEU A 308 2.84 12.90 -13.76
N PRO A 309 3.64 13.10 -14.82
CA PRO A 309 4.80 14.00 -14.76
C PRO A 309 4.39 15.44 -14.42
N LYS A 310 5.27 16.17 -13.74
CA LYS A 310 5.09 17.58 -13.38
C LYS A 310 4.83 18.41 -14.62
N GLU A 311 5.49 18.12 -15.72
CA GLU A 311 5.31 18.82 -16.98
C GLU A 311 3.87 18.68 -17.49
N VAL A 312 3.29 17.50 -17.33
CA VAL A 312 1.91 17.21 -17.74
C VAL A 312 0.90 17.93 -16.84
N ILE A 313 1.21 18.10 -15.55
CA ILE A 313 0.34 18.79 -14.60
C ILE A 313 0.45 20.31 -14.72
N CYS A 314 1.67 20.83 -14.77
CA CYS A 314 2.01 22.25 -14.72
C CYS A 314 2.08 22.93 -16.10
N HIS A 315 2.53 22.25 -17.16
CA HIS A 315 2.60 22.86 -18.49
C HIS A 315 1.30 22.62 -19.28
N GLN A 316 0.45 23.64 -19.33
CA GLN A 316 -0.47 23.86 -20.44
C GLN A 316 -0.20 25.25 -21.03
N PRO A 317 -0.33 25.45 -22.36
CA PRO A 317 -0.11 26.75 -22.97
C PRO A 317 -0.99 27.83 -22.33
N GLN A 318 -0.39 28.99 -22.04
CA GLN A 318 -0.93 30.12 -21.28
C GLN A 318 -2.31 30.61 -21.76
N ASP A 319 -2.69 30.35 -23.02
CA ASP A 319 -3.99 30.77 -23.58
C ASP A 319 -5.22 30.05 -22.99
N LYS A 320 -5.05 28.99 -22.19
CA LYS A 320 -6.16 28.28 -21.51
C LYS A 320 -6.39 28.70 -20.06
N GLU A 321 -5.50 29.50 -19.48
CA GLU A 321 -5.45 29.76 -18.03
C GLU A 321 -6.70 30.43 -17.44
N ARG A 322 -7.53 31.11 -18.26
CA ARG A 322 -8.78 31.74 -17.81
C ARG A 322 -10.03 30.83 -17.87
N ARG A 323 -9.93 29.58 -18.33
CA ARG A 323 -11.10 28.68 -18.52
C ARG A 323 -10.86 27.23 -18.06
N ASN A 324 -10.30 27.02 -16.87
CA ASN A 324 -10.13 25.66 -16.31
C ASN A 324 -11.40 25.10 -15.67
N LEU A 325 -12.36 25.97 -15.34
CA LEU A 325 -13.70 25.58 -14.92
C LEU A 325 -14.72 26.15 -15.92
N PRO A 326 -15.86 25.47 -16.13
CA PRO A 326 -17.00 26.06 -16.80
C PRO A 326 -17.44 27.37 -16.10
N PRO A 327 -18.10 28.31 -16.81
CA PRO A 327 -18.68 29.48 -16.16
C PRO A 327 -19.63 29.10 -15.02
N GLY A 328 -19.62 29.87 -13.93
CA GLY A 328 -20.45 29.63 -12.75
C GLY A 328 -19.78 28.78 -11.67
N PHE A 329 -18.48 28.50 -11.78
CA PHE A 329 -17.72 27.73 -10.80
C PHE A 329 -16.37 28.39 -10.50
N HIS A 330 -15.91 28.23 -9.26
CA HIS A 330 -14.57 28.62 -8.82
C HIS A 330 -13.93 27.54 -7.94
N PHE A 331 -12.59 27.52 -7.91
CA PHE A 331 -11.84 26.69 -6.99
C PHE A 331 -11.84 27.27 -5.58
N SER A 332 -11.64 26.43 -4.58
CA SER A 332 -11.37 26.85 -3.21
C SER A 332 -10.02 27.58 -3.11
N ASP A 333 -9.93 28.66 -2.32
CA ASP A 333 -8.67 29.39 -2.11
C ASP A 333 -7.60 28.56 -1.36
N GLY A 334 -8.03 27.52 -0.62
CA GLY A 334 -7.14 26.62 0.10
C GLY A 334 -7.70 25.20 0.20
N CYS A 335 -7.27 24.46 1.22
CA CYS A 335 -7.82 23.14 1.55
C CYS A 335 -9.31 23.22 1.94
N ILE A 336 -9.99 22.09 1.85
CA ILE A 336 -11.41 21.97 2.20
C ILE A 336 -11.60 22.24 3.70
N PRO A 337 -12.50 23.17 4.09
CA PRO A 337 -12.76 23.48 5.49
C PRO A 337 -13.28 22.27 6.27
N ARG A 338 -12.93 22.17 7.56
CA ARG A 338 -13.38 21.07 8.45
C ARG A 338 -14.89 20.83 8.43
N LYS A 339 -15.68 21.90 8.37
CA LYS A 339 -17.16 21.83 8.30
C LYS A 339 -17.68 21.01 7.11
N ASN A 340 -16.92 20.90 6.02
CA ASN A 340 -17.30 20.19 4.80
C ASN A 340 -16.75 18.74 4.76
N LEU A 341 -15.94 18.32 5.74
CA LEU A 341 -15.35 16.97 5.76
C LEU A 341 -16.39 15.87 6.05
N GLY A 342 -17.46 16.19 6.78
CA GLY A 342 -18.59 15.28 6.96
C GLY A 342 -19.25 14.90 5.63
N LEU A 343 -19.40 15.87 4.71
CA LEU A 343 -19.90 15.63 3.36
C LEU A 343 -18.94 14.73 2.57
N VAL A 344 -17.63 15.06 2.57
CA VAL A 344 -16.60 14.23 1.90
C VAL A 344 -16.68 12.78 2.37
N ARG A 345 -16.76 12.56 3.69
CA ARG A 345 -16.87 11.22 4.27
C ARG A 345 -18.14 10.49 3.86
N SER A 346 -19.26 11.21 3.73
CA SER A 346 -20.54 10.62 3.30
C SER A 346 -20.59 10.18 1.84
N ARG A 347 -19.61 10.57 1.02
CA ARG A 347 -19.52 10.23 -0.41
C ARG A 347 -18.51 9.12 -0.72
N THR A 348 -17.89 8.52 0.30
CA THR A 348 -16.86 7.50 0.08
C THR A 348 -16.98 6.35 1.08
N VAL A 349 -16.97 5.14 0.54
CA VAL A 349 -16.87 3.90 1.33
C VAL A 349 -15.47 3.67 1.90
N ILE A 350 -14.45 4.41 1.42
CA ILE A 350 -13.06 4.26 1.86
C ILE A 350 -12.90 4.97 3.20
N PRO A 351 -12.56 4.26 4.29
CA PRO A 351 -12.41 4.86 5.60
C PRO A 351 -11.36 5.96 5.60
N ARG A 352 -11.78 7.17 6.02
CA ARG A 352 -10.91 8.30 6.31
C ARG A 352 -11.44 9.05 7.51
N SER A 353 -10.58 9.33 8.49
CA SER A 353 -10.95 10.17 9.62
C SER A 353 -10.98 11.64 9.21
N GLU A 354 -11.82 12.46 9.83
CA GLU A 354 -11.79 13.92 9.61
C GLU A 354 -10.45 14.52 10.05
N GLY A 355 -9.83 13.96 11.09
CA GLY A 355 -8.49 14.34 11.54
C GLY A 355 -7.42 14.12 10.47
N THR A 356 -7.50 13.02 9.71
CA THR A 356 -6.63 12.76 8.57
C THR A 356 -6.96 13.71 7.42
N LEU A 357 -8.22 13.79 6.99
CA LEU A 357 -8.62 14.66 5.87
C LEU A 357 -8.22 16.13 6.10
N ALA A 358 -8.27 16.62 7.34
CA ALA A 358 -7.86 17.97 7.68
C ALA A 358 -6.35 18.24 7.53
N LYS A 359 -5.51 17.20 7.49
CA LYS A 359 -4.05 17.29 7.28
C LYS A 359 -3.66 17.13 5.80
N LEU A 360 -4.56 16.56 5.00
CA LEU A 360 -4.29 16.29 3.59
C LEU A 360 -4.47 17.53 2.73
N ARG A 361 -3.59 17.68 1.74
CA ARG A 361 -3.77 18.70 0.70
C ARG A 361 -5.05 18.40 -0.08
N SER A 362 -5.88 19.42 -0.27
CA SER A 362 -7.15 19.28 -0.98
C SER A 362 -7.50 20.52 -1.81
N CYS A 363 -8.41 20.30 -2.76
CA CYS A 363 -9.05 21.35 -3.55
C CYS A 363 -10.52 21.01 -3.70
N ALA A 364 -11.38 22.03 -3.64
CA ALA A 364 -12.79 21.91 -3.95
C ALA A 364 -13.19 22.88 -5.08
N VAL A 365 -14.31 22.58 -5.71
CA VAL A 365 -15.02 23.47 -6.63
C VAL A 365 -16.35 23.85 -6.00
N TYR A 366 -16.70 25.13 -6.07
CA TYR A 366 -17.97 25.68 -5.60
C TYR A 366 -18.73 26.34 -6.76
N ARG A 367 -20.04 26.53 -6.57
CA ARG A 367 -20.86 27.34 -7.48
C ARG A 367 -20.73 28.81 -7.13
N ASP A 368 -20.65 29.65 -8.14
CA ASP A 368 -20.65 31.10 -7.96
C ASP A 368 -21.98 31.56 -7.35
N GLY A 369 -21.91 32.46 -6.36
CA GLY A 369 -23.09 33.00 -5.67
C GLY A 369 -23.77 32.05 -4.68
N ASP A 370 -23.26 30.82 -4.49
CA ASP A 370 -23.79 29.89 -3.49
C ASP A 370 -23.36 30.31 -2.08
N VAL A 371 -24.32 30.84 -1.32
CA VAL A 371 -24.15 31.25 0.08
C VAL A 371 -23.88 30.08 1.02
N THR A 372 -24.28 28.85 0.66
CA THR A 372 -24.08 27.68 1.51
C THR A 372 -22.61 27.25 1.54
N GLN A 373 -21.83 27.63 0.52
CA GLN A 373 -20.42 27.25 0.39
C GLN A 373 -20.22 25.73 0.50
N THR A 374 -21.12 24.99 -0.14
CA THR A 374 -21.09 23.52 -0.22
C THR A 374 -20.32 23.11 -1.47
N PRO A 375 -19.27 22.29 -1.35
CA PRO A 375 -18.46 21.92 -2.51
C PRO A 375 -19.23 20.95 -3.40
N VAL A 376 -19.06 21.08 -4.72
CA VAL A 376 -19.74 20.26 -5.74
C VAL A 376 -18.79 19.31 -6.47
N ALA A 377 -17.50 19.54 -6.33
CA ALA A 377 -16.44 18.61 -6.69
C ALA A 377 -15.25 18.81 -5.76
N TRP A 378 -14.48 17.76 -5.51
CA TRP A 378 -13.27 17.84 -4.69
C TRP A 378 -12.28 16.73 -5.01
N ALA A 379 -11.04 16.94 -4.59
CA ALA A 379 -10.02 15.92 -4.56
C ALA A 379 -9.01 16.18 -3.44
N PHE A 380 -8.32 15.12 -3.01
CA PHE A 380 -7.26 15.18 -2.01
C PHE A 380 -5.99 14.50 -2.54
N LEU A 381 -4.85 14.88 -1.99
CA LEU A 381 -3.64 14.06 -2.03
C LEU A 381 -3.57 13.26 -0.73
N GLY A 382 -3.54 11.93 -0.86
CA GLY A 382 -3.38 11.01 0.26
C GLY A 382 -2.06 11.21 0.99
N THR A 383 -1.94 10.55 2.15
CA THR A 383 -0.69 10.56 2.95
C THR A 383 0.52 10.05 2.17
N ASP A 384 0.28 9.28 1.12
CA ASP A 384 1.27 8.71 0.20
C ASP A 384 1.38 9.49 -1.12
N GLY A 385 0.79 10.68 -1.22
CA GLY A 385 0.80 11.50 -2.44
C GLY A 385 -0.16 11.05 -3.53
N THR A 386 -0.91 9.96 -3.34
CA THR A 386 -1.91 9.47 -4.29
C THR A 386 -3.08 10.46 -4.41
N LEU A 387 -3.49 10.83 -5.63
CA LEU A 387 -4.79 11.48 -5.83
C LEU A 387 -5.92 10.56 -5.35
N ALA A 388 -6.63 11.00 -4.32
CA ALA A 388 -7.63 10.21 -3.62
C ALA A 388 -8.90 11.02 -3.37
N THR A 389 -9.99 10.29 -3.05
CA THR A 389 -11.29 10.89 -2.68
C THR A 389 -11.77 11.92 -3.72
N LEU A 390 -11.55 11.63 -5.00
CA LEU A 390 -11.97 12.47 -6.11
C LEU A 390 -13.47 12.28 -6.32
N HIS A 391 -14.25 13.33 -6.11
CA HIS A 391 -15.69 13.26 -6.26
C HIS A 391 -16.23 14.44 -7.06
N VAL A 392 -17.33 14.18 -7.78
CA VAL A 392 -18.16 15.19 -8.43
C VAL A 392 -19.61 14.81 -8.16
N GLU A 393 -20.35 15.74 -7.56
CA GLU A 393 -21.78 15.60 -7.29
C GLU A 393 -22.53 15.33 -8.60
N GLU A 394 -23.56 14.49 -8.53
CA GLU A 394 -24.20 13.89 -9.71
C GLU A 394 -24.71 14.94 -10.69
N GLU A 395 -25.30 16.02 -10.18
CA GLU A 395 -25.94 17.07 -10.97
C GLU A 395 -24.96 17.96 -11.76
N VAL A 396 -23.65 17.87 -11.49
CA VAL A 396 -22.60 18.61 -12.22
C VAL A 396 -21.57 17.70 -12.90
N ARG A 397 -21.86 16.40 -13.01
CA ARG A 397 -21.04 15.47 -13.80
C ARG A 397 -21.09 15.80 -15.29
N GLY A 398 -20.10 15.32 -16.03
CA GLY A 398 -19.98 15.56 -17.48
C GLY A 398 -19.42 16.95 -17.85
N LEU A 399 -19.28 17.87 -16.89
CA LEU A 399 -18.75 19.22 -17.11
C LEU A 399 -17.20 19.32 -17.06
N GLY A 400 -16.51 18.18 -16.93
CA GLY A 400 -15.05 18.14 -16.84
C GLY A 400 -14.45 18.48 -15.47
N LEU A 401 -15.30 18.72 -14.46
CA LEU A 401 -14.86 19.13 -13.11
C LEU A 401 -13.89 18.15 -12.44
N ALA A 402 -14.06 16.84 -12.65
CA ALA A 402 -13.17 15.82 -12.08
C ALA A 402 -11.71 16.01 -12.52
N GLY A 403 -11.49 16.26 -13.82
CA GLY A 403 -10.17 16.54 -14.34
C GLY A 403 -9.64 17.89 -13.85
N ALA A 404 -10.49 18.91 -13.80
CA ALA A 404 -10.10 20.25 -13.35
C ALA A 404 -9.63 20.24 -11.88
N VAL A 405 -10.42 19.69 -10.96
CA VAL A 405 -10.07 19.65 -9.53
C VAL A 405 -8.93 18.69 -9.23
N GLY A 406 -8.86 17.55 -9.94
CA GLY A 406 -7.75 16.60 -9.81
C GLY A 406 -6.41 17.20 -10.26
N ARG A 407 -6.39 17.93 -11.38
CA ARG A 407 -5.21 18.67 -11.84
C ARG A 407 -4.82 19.76 -10.85
N GLU A 408 -5.79 20.53 -10.37
CA GLU A 408 -5.52 21.66 -9.48
C GLU A 408 -4.93 21.22 -8.15
N VAL A 409 -5.45 20.15 -7.52
CA VAL A 409 -4.88 19.65 -6.27
C VAL A 409 -3.47 19.09 -6.48
N MET A 410 -3.21 18.43 -7.61
CA MET A 410 -1.85 17.98 -7.98
C MET A 410 -0.91 19.16 -8.20
N ARG A 411 -1.33 20.20 -8.92
CA ARG A 411 -0.54 21.42 -9.15
C ARG A 411 -0.15 22.07 -7.81
N ARG A 412 -1.11 22.24 -6.90
CA ARG A 412 -0.86 22.77 -5.55
C ARG A 412 0.10 21.90 -4.74
N GLY A 413 0.04 20.57 -4.91
CA GLY A 413 0.95 19.65 -4.26
C GLY A 413 2.38 19.72 -4.81
N ILE A 414 2.55 19.99 -6.12
CA ILE A 414 3.87 20.23 -6.72
C ILE A 414 4.48 21.53 -6.19
N GLU A 415 3.68 22.58 -6.03
CA GLU A 415 4.11 23.92 -5.58
C GLU A 415 4.45 23.99 -4.09
N GLU A 416 3.94 23.10 -3.26
CA GLU A 416 4.43 22.97 -1.88
C GLU A 416 5.78 22.28 -1.80
N ASP A 417 6.09 21.49 -2.83
CA ASP A 417 7.21 20.57 -2.85
C ASP A 417 8.43 21.19 -3.54
N GLU A 418 8.55 22.52 -3.56
CA GLU A 418 9.60 23.30 -4.26
C GLU A 418 11.04 22.96 -3.82
N GLY A 419 11.22 22.20 -2.72
CA GLY A 419 12.52 21.64 -2.29
C GLY A 419 12.88 20.28 -2.91
N LEU A 420 11.95 19.63 -3.62
CA LEU A 420 12.08 18.33 -4.24
C LEU A 420 11.74 18.45 -5.72
N LYS A 421 12.77 18.50 -6.57
CA LYS A 421 12.65 18.58 -8.05
C LYS A 421 12.03 17.33 -8.68
N ASP A 422 11.40 16.48 -7.89
CA ASP A 422 11.14 15.07 -8.16
C ASP A 422 9.84 14.82 -8.93
N GLY A 423 9.17 15.87 -9.39
CA GLY A 423 8.46 15.90 -10.67
C GLY A 423 7.32 14.91 -10.93
N TRP A 424 6.88 14.09 -9.98
CA TRP A 424 5.87 13.06 -10.22
C TRP A 424 4.70 13.15 -9.26
N MET A 425 3.50 13.06 -9.84
CA MET A 425 2.23 12.79 -9.16
C MET A 425 1.73 11.41 -9.54
N HIS A 426 0.86 10.82 -8.72
CA HIS A 426 0.28 9.52 -9.03
C HIS A 426 -1.15 9.37 -8.54
N SER A 427 -1.84 8.39 -9.12
CA SER A 427 -3.19 8.00 -8.76
C SER A 427 -3.35 6.49 -8.90
N ASN A 428 -4.35 5.93 -8.22
CA ASN A 428 -4.75 4.55 -8.39
C ASN A 428 -6.24 4.51 -8.79
N ALA A 429 -6.56 3.84 -9.90
CA ALA A 429 -7.94 3.58 -10.29
C ALA A 429 -8.18 2.07 -10.34
N ALA A 430 -9.31 1.59 -9.80
CA ALA A 430 -9.67 0.19 -9.94
C ALA A 430 -9.77 -0.15 -11.43
N GLU A 431 -9.35 -1.35 -11.82
CA GLU A 431 -9.29 -1.77 -13.21
C GLU A 431 -10.64 -1.62 -13.94
N ASP A 432 -11.73 -1.96 -13.25
CA ASP A 432 -13.11 -1.86 -13.71
C ASP A 432 -13.70 -0.45 -13.59
N ASN A 433 -13.02 0.47 -12.90
CA ASN A 433 -13.41 1.87 -12.81
C ASN A 433 -12.95 2.67 -14.05
N LEU A 434 -13.62 2.41 -15.17
CA LEU A 434 -13.33 3.07 -16.45
C LEU A 434 -13.47 4.60 -16.39
N ALA A 435 -14.34 5.13 -15.52
CA ALA A 435 -14.52 6.58 -15.38
C ALA A 435 -13.25 7.23 -14.81
N SER A 436 -12.75 6.72 -13.68
CA SER A 436 -11.53 7.21 -13.05
C SER A 436 -10.30 7.01 -13.94
N ARG A 437 -10.19 5.85 -14.61
CA ARG A 437 -9.13 5.56 -15.60
C ARG A 437 -9.10 6.61 -16.71
N ARG A 438 -10.24 6.89 -17.33
CA ARG A 438 -10.35 7.93 -18.38
C ARG A 438 -10.02 9.33 -17.88
N VAL A 439 -10.35 9.67 -16.63
CA VAL A 439 -9.92 10.95 -16.04
C VAL A 439 -8.40 10.99 -15.95
N MET A 440 -7.75 9.94 -15.45
CA MET A 440 -6.30 9.89 -15.33
C MET A 440 -5.60 9.96 -16.69
N GLU A 441 -6.11 9.24 -17.69
CA GLU A 441 -5.60 9.26 -19.08
C GLU A 441 -5.74 10.66 -19.71
N LYS A 442 -6.90 11.32 -19.54
CA LYS A 442 -7.13 12.70 -20.02
C LYS A 442 -6.25 13.72 -19.33
N LEU A 443 -5.87 13.47 -18.08
CA LEU A 443 -4.91 14.30 -17.37
C LEU A 443 -3.49 14.15 -17.94
N GLY A 444 -3.24 13.16 -18.79
CA GLY A 444 -1.95 12.80 -19.35
C GLY A 444 -1.21 11.74 -18.53
N GLY A 445 -1.93 11.06 -17.63
CA GLY A 445 -1.39 9.98 -16.81
C GLY A 445 -1.04 8.75 -17.63
N ARG A 446 0.11 8.16 -17.34
CA ARG A 446 0.62 6.93 -17.97
C ARG A 446 0.43 5.76 -17.04
N VAL A 447 0.01 4.61 -17.56
CA VAL A 447 -0.06 3.37 -16.78
C VAL A 447 1.36 3.00 -16.34
N GLY A 448 1.55 2.82 -15.04
CA GLY A 448 2.82 2.43 -14.43
C GLY A 448 2.86 0.93 -14.13
N TRP A 449 2.04 0.50 -13.17
CA TRP A 449 1.95 -0.89 -12.69
C TRP A 449 0.62 -1.11 -11.99
N THR A 450 0.36 -2.35 -11.55
CA THR A 450 -0.81 -2.68 -10.73
C THR A 450 -0.45 -2.82 -9.26
N VAL A 451 -1.35 -2.35 -8.39
CA VAL A 451 -1.24 -2.42 -6.94
C VAL A 451 -2.54 -2.96 -6.32
N CYS A 452 -2.47 -3.38 -5.06
CA CYS A 452 -3.62 -3.76 -4.28
C CYS A 452 -3.59 -3.15 -2.87
N CYS A 453 -4.75 -3.00 -2.27
CA CYS A 453 -4.87 -2.87 -0.83
C CYS A 453 -5.15 -4.26 -0.27
N SER A 454 -4.48 -4.66 0.81
CA SER A 454 -4.68 -5.98 1.41
C SER A 454 -4.59 -5.95 2.93
N TYR A 455 -5.40 -6.78 3.58
CA TYR A 455 -5.36 -7.02 5.02
C TYR A 455 -4.66 -8.35 5.29
N LEU A 456 -3.45 -8.26 5.83
CA LEU A 456 -2.56 -9.41 6.01
C LEU A 456 -2.27 -9.64 7.49
N ALA A 457 -2.18 -10.90 7.89
CA ALA A 457 -1.73 -11.33 9.20
C ALA A 457 -0.77 -12.53 9.08
N ARG A 458 0.20 -12.64 9.98
CA ARG A 458 1.05 -13.84 10.09
C ARG A 458 0.35 -14.89 10.96
N GLU A 459 0.13 -16.10 10.46
CA GLU A 459 -0.36 -17.24 11.25
C GLU A 459 0.81 -17.97 11.93
N GLN A 460 0.65 -18.38 13.20
CA GLN A 460 1.61 -19.29 13.84
C GLN A 460 1.33 -20.75 13.47
N ARG A 461 2.34 -21.60 13.67
CA ARG A 461 2.22 -23.06 13.50
C ARG A 461 1.23 -23.68 14.52
N SER A 462 1.06 -23.07 15.68
CA SER A 462 0.04 -23.44 16.69
C SER A 462 -1.40 -23.15 16.22
N ASP A 463 -1.62 -22.05 15.50
CA ASP A 463 -2.93 -21.71 14.92
C ASP A 463 -3.40 -22.75 13.87
N LEU A 464 -2.43 -23.43 13.23
CA LEU A 464 -2.68 -24.50 12.27
C LEU A 464 -3.01 -25.85 12.95
N SER A 465 -2.41 -26.14 14.11
CA SER A 465 -2.72 -27.37 14.87
C SER A 465 -4.12 -27.35 15.48
N ASP A 466 -4.59 -26.19 15.93
CA ASP A 466 -5.94 -26.05 16.49
C ASP A 466 -7.03 -26.19 15.41
N LYS A 467 -6.80 -25.66 14.20
CA LYS A 467 -7.70 -25.90 13.06
C LYS A 467 -7.71 -27.36 12.60
N ALA A 468 -6.57 -28.04 12.62
CA ALA A 468 -6.47 -29.46 12.28
C ALA A 468 -7.17 -30.36 13.33
N MET A 469 -7.16 -29.97 14.61
CA MET A 469 -7.92 -30.66 15.66
C MET A 469 -9.44 -30.46 15.51
N ILE A 470 -9.89 -29.28 15.04
CA ILE A 470 -11.32 -28.97 14.87
C ILE A 470 -11.93 -29.68 13.64
N THR A 471 -11.16 -29.92 12.58
CA THR A 471 -11.63 -30.69 11.40
C THR A 471 -11.48 -32.21 11.54
N GLY A 472 -10.79 -32.67 12.59
CA GLY A 472 -10.57 -34.09 12.88
C GLY A 472 -11.65 -34.72 13.76
N LYS A 473 -12.91 -34.79 13.32
CA LYS A 473 -13.90 -35.72 13.91
C LYS A 473 -14.43 -36.72 12.88
N HIS A 474 -14.02 -37.97 13.12
CA HIS A 474 -14.47 -39.26 12.56
C HIS A 474 -13.99 -39.67 11.16
N PHE A 475 -12.74 -40.14 11.11
CA PHE A 475 -12.41 -41.36 10.36
C PHE A 475 -11.97 -42.45 11.34
N SER A 476 -12.95 -43.06 12.01
CA SER A 476 -12.73 -44.32 12.72
C SER A 476 -12.76 -45.45 11.70
N LYS A 477 -11.66 -46.23 11.69
CA LYS A 477 -11.40 -47.47 10.97
C LYS A 477 -12.67 -48.17 10.44
N ARG A 478 -12.88 -48.15 9.12
CA ARG A 478 -13.67 -49.18 8.44
C ARG A 478 -12.81 -49.96 7.46
N LYS A 479 -12.84 -51.27 7.65
CA LYS A 479 -12.18 -52.32 6.87
C LYS A 479 -12.45 -52.15 5.37
N ARG A 480 -11.42 -52.41 4.56
CA ARG A 480 -11.57 -52.61 3.11
C ARG A 480 -12.61 -53.70 2.84
N PRO A 481 -13.56 -53.53 1.90
CA PRO A 481 -14.16 -54.65 1.21
C PRO A 481 -13.45 -54.90 -0.13
N ARG A 482 -13.35 -56.20 -0.44
CA ARG A 482 -12.90 -56.75 -1.72
C ARG A 482 -13.80 -56.29 -2.85
N VAL A 483 -13.18 -56.14 -4.02
CA VAL A 483 -13.83 -56.11 -5.33
C VAL A 483 -14.28 -57.53 -5.64
N ASP A 484 -15.52 -57.69 -6.10
CA ASP A 484 -15.92 -58.81 -6.95
C ASP A 484 -16.97 -58.34 -7.97
N ASP A 485 -16.83 -58.92 -9.17
CA ASP A 485 -17.60 -58.70 -10.38
C ASP A 485 -19.04 -59.23 -10.28
N SER A 486 -20.02 -58.43 -10.71
CA SER A 486 -21.20 -58.87 -11.48
C SER A 486 -22.17 -57.70 -11.70
N GLY A 487 -22.51 -57.44 -12.96
CA GLY A 487 -23.50 -56.43 -13.35
C GLY A 487 -24.94 -56.91 -13.12
N TYR A 488 -25.84 -55.97 -12.81
CA TYR A 488 -27.10 -55.68 -13.51
C TYR A 488 -27.88 -54.55 -12.80
N VAL A 489 -28.66 -53.83 -13.60
CA VAL A 489 -29.52 -52.67 -13.28
C VAL A 489 -30.83 -53.11 -12.62
N ALA A 490 -31.41 -52.31 -11.69
CA ALA A 490 -32.86 -51.95 -11.67
C ALA A 490 -33.35 -51.09 -10.46
N THR A 491 -34.03 -50.00 -10.81
CA THR A 491 -35.31 -49.42 -10.29
C THR A 491 -35.49 -49.00 -8.82
N GLY A 492 -35.59 -47.68 -8.62
CA GLY A 492 -36.84 -46.98 -8.26
C GLY A 492 -37.40 -47.08 -6.82
N LYS A 493 -37.48 -45.93 -6.12
CA LYS A 493 -38.66 -45.57 -5.30
C LYS A 493 -38.73 -44.07 -4.98
N ARG A 494 -39.88 -43.47 -5.29
CA ARG A 494 -40.38 -42.14 -4.87
C ARG A 494 -41.01 -42.21 -3.47
N ILE A 495 -41.41 -41.01 -2.97
CA ILE A 495 -42.39 -40.68 -1.90
C ILE A 495 -41.69 -40.38 -0.56
N ALA A 496 -41.88 -39.27 0.17
CA ALA A 496 -42.78 -38.10 0.09
C ALA A 496 -42.22 -36.93 0.93
N CYS A 497 -42.68 -35.71 0.61
CA CYS A 497 -42.67 -34.56 1.51
C CYS A 497 -43.76 -34.71 2.61
N PRO A 498 -43.57 -34.05 3.76
CA PRO A 498 -44.67 -33.31 4.36
C PRO A 498 -44.31 -31.85 4.67
N ASN A 499 -45.39 -31.07 4.73
CA ASN A 499 -45.50 -29.63 4.72
C ASN A 499 -44.92 -28.91 5.95
N GLY A 500 -44.32 -27.74 5.69
CA GLY A 500 -44.74 -26.42 6.17
C GLY A 500 -44.97 -26.16 7.66
N ALA A 501 -44.08 -25.35 8.27
CA ALA A 501 -44.43 -24.09 8.94
C ALA A 501 -43.17 -23.33 9.43
N SER A 502 -42.91 -22.19 8.75
CA SER A 502 -42.39 -20.90 9.23
C SER A 502 -41.53 -20.80 10.51
N ALA A 503 -40.26 -20.41 10.33
CA ALA A 503 -39.62 -19.39 11.16
C ALA A 503 -38.71 -18.50 10.29
N ARG A 504 -39.04 -17.21 10.26
CA ARG A 504 -38.35 -16.12 9.58
C ARG A 504 -37.02 -15.79 10.29
N GLY A 505 -36.02 -15.36 9.52
CA GLY A 505 -34.88 -14.59 10.07
C GLY A 505 -33.48 -15.06 9.67
N LEU A 506 -33.23 -15.35 8.40
CA LEU A 506 -31.88 -15.46 7.85
C LEU A 506 -31.68 -14.35 6.82
N THR A 507 -31.14 -13.23 7.29
CA THR A 507 -30.72 -12.12 6.43
C THR A 507 -29.46 -12.56 5.69
N SER A 508 -29.65 -13.07 4.48
CA SER A 508 -28.59 -13.27 3.49
C SER A 508 -27.95 -11.91 3.19
N LEU A 509 -26.69 -11.74 3.57
CA LEU A 509 -25.84 -10.63 3.11
C LEU A 509 -25.51 -10.90 1.64
N LEU A 510 -26.39 -10.40 0.76
CA LEU A 510 -26.13 -10.32 -0.68
C LEU A 510 -24.98 -9.32 -0.95
N PRO A 511 -24.14 -9.57 -1.96
CA PRO A 511 -23.06 -8.67 -2.32
C PRO A 511 -23.60 -7.34 -2.87
N VAL A 512 -23.12 -6.24 -2.30
CA VAL A 512 -23.41 -4.87 -2.73
C VAL A 512 -22.78 -4.62 -4.11
N SER A 513 -23.56 -3.98 -5.00
CA SER A 513 -23.23 -3.72 -6.41
C SER A 513 -22.10 -2.68 -6.59
N PRO A 514 -21.27 -2.74 -7.65
CA PRO A 514 -20.00 -1.98 -7.78
C PRO A 514 -20.14 -0.48 -8.17
N LYS A 515 -21.27 0.18 -7.94
CA LYS A 515 -21.55 1.53 -8.51
C LYS A 515 -21.01 2.74 -7.70
N GLU A 516 -20.30 2.54 -6.60
CA GLU A 516 -19.95 3.63 -5.67
C GLU A 516 -18.44 3.87 -5.48
N PHE A 517 -17.61 3.51 -6.45
CA PHE A 517 -16.21 3.95 -6.48
C PHE A 517 -16.08 5.24 -7.31
N THR A 518 -16.37 6.38 -6.69
CA THR A 518 -15.87 7.70 -7.11
C THR A 518 -15.00 8.25 -6.00
#